data_AF-A0A842SR60-F1
#
_entry.id   AF-A0A842SR60-F1
#
_cell.length_a   1.000
_cell.length_b   1.000
_cell.length_c   1.000
_cell.angle_alpha   90.00
_cell.angle_beta   90.00
_cell.angle_gamma   90.00
#
_symmetry.space_group_name_H-M   'P 1'
#
loop_
_entity.id
_entity.type
_entity.pdbx_description
1 polymer ?
#
loop_
_entity_poly.entity_id
_entity_poly.type
_entity_poly.pdbx_seq_one_letter_code
_entity_poly.pdbx_strand_id
1 'polypeptide(L)' 'MALKVREVMTPRVVKVPEEETVKNAARKMAKFGISSLLVYGDAGLMAIITERDIIHGGSVLMGP' A
#
# COMPACT_ATOMS: atom_id res chain seq x y z
N MET A 1 -6.32 21.42 21.81
CA MET A 1 -5.63 20.13 22.04
C MET A 1 -5.06 19.65 20.72
N ALA A 2 -3.87 19.05 20.71
CA ALA A 2 -3.28 18.47 19.50
C ALA A 2 -3.60 16.96 19.45
N LEU A 3 -4.17 16.50 18.34
CA LEU A 3 -4.45 15.09 18.07
C LEU A 3 -3.19 14.42 17.49
N LYS A 4 -2.76 13.29 18.05
CA LYS A 4 -1.59 12.54 17.55
C LYS A 4 -2.02 11.59 16.44
N VAL A 5 -1.18 11.42 15.42
CA VAL A 5 -1.40 10.48 14.30
C VAL A 5 -1.73 9.06 14.78
N ARG A 6 -1.01 8.60 15.82
CA ARG A 6 -1.22 7.27 16.42
C ARG A 6 -2.64 7.03 16.95
N GLU A 7 -3.40 8.09 17.21
CA GLU A 7 -4.76 8.03 17.76
C GLU A 7 -5.82 7.86 16.65
N VAL A 8 -5.46 8.13 15.39
CA VAL A 8 -6.39 8.07 14.24
C VAL A 8 -5.97 7.10 13.14
N MET A 9 -4.72 6.63 13.15
CA MET A 9 -4.24 5.68 12.15
C MET A 9 -4.88 4.30 12.32
N THR A 10 -5.05 3.58 11.22
CA THR A 10 -5.36 2.14 11.25
C THR A 10 -4.07 1.35 11.50
N PRO A 11 -3.91 0.68 12.66
CA PRO A 11 -2.74 -0.14 12.91
C PRO A 11 -2.77 -1.43 12.07
N ARG A 12 -1.60 -2.05 11.83
CA ARG A 12 -1.46 -3.32 11.08
C ARG A 12 -2.00 -3.25 9.65
N VAL A 13 -1.45 -2.33 8.87
CA VAL A 13 -1.74 -2.18 7.44
C VAL A 13 -1.43 -3.45 6.64
N VAL A 14 -2.19 -3.67 5.57
CA VAL A 14 -1.98 -4.80 4.66
C VAL A 14 -0.72 -4.55 3.84
N LYS A 15 0.18 -5.53 3.84
CA LYS A 15 1.43 -5.51 3.08
C LYS A 15 1.45 -6.60 2.00
N VAL A 16 2.17 -6.33 0.92
CA VAL A 16 2.46 -7.28 -0.16
C VAL A 16 3.95 -7.30 -0.46
N PRO A 17 4.50 -8.43 -0.93
CA PRO A 17 5.89 -8.47 -1.36
C PRO A 17 6.08 -7.76 -2.71
N GLU A 18 7.31 -7.38 -3.05
CA GLU A 18 7.63 -6.67 -4.30
C GLU A 18 7.37 -7.49 -5.57
N GLU A 19 7.44 -8.81 -5.48
CA GLU A 19 7.10 -9.73 -6.56
C GLU A 19 5.58 -9.95 -6.75
N GLU A 20 4.73 -9.33 -5.92
CA GLU A 20 3.28 -9.45 -6.05
C GLU A 20 2.79 -8.84 -7.37
N THR A 21 1.95 -9.58 -8.09
CA THR A 21 1.38 -9.06 -9.33
C THR A 21 0.37 -7.95 -9.06
N VAL A 22 0.31 -6.95 -9.95
CA VAL A 22 -0.68 -5.86 -9.89
C VAL A 22 -2.12 -6.39 -9.79
N LYS A 23 -2.44 -7.47 -10.50
CA LYS A 23 -3.76 -8.13 -10.47
C LYS A 23 -4.11 -8.66 -9.07
N ASN A 24 -3.15 -9.29 -8.40
CA ASN A 24 -3.36 -9.81 -7.05
C ASN A 24 -3.41 -8.69 -6.01
N ALA A 25 -2.58 -7.64 -6.18
CA ALA A 25 -2.65 -6.44 -5.37
C ALA A 25 -4.05 -5.80 -5.44
N ALA A 26 -4.60 -5.62 -6.65
CA ALA A 26 -5.98 -5.13 -6.84
C ALA A 26 -7.03 -6.06 -6.20
N ARG A 27 -6.86 -7.38 -6.31
CA ARG A 27 -7.75 -8.35 -5.63
C ARG A 27 -7.69 -8.25 -4.12
N LYS A 28 -6.50 -8.01 -3.54
CA LYS A 28 -6.33 -7.79 -2.09
C LYS A 28 -6.99 -6.49 -1.67
N MET A 29 -6.79 -5.40 -2.41
CA MET A 29 -7.48 -4.11 -2.19
C MET A 29 -9.00 -4.31 -2.12
N ALA A 30 -9.59 -4.96 -3.13
CA ALA A 30 -11.02 -5.26 -3.17
C ALA A 30 -11.47 -6.17 -2.02
N LYS A 31 -10.71 -7.22 -1.71
CA LYS A 31 -11.03 -8.18 -0.64
C LYS A 31 -11.06 -7.53 0.74
N PHE A 32 -10.13 -6.62 1.02
CA PHE A 32 -10.01 -5.96 2.32
C PHE A 32 -10.74 -4.62 2.39
N GLY A 33 -11.32 -4.14 1.29
CA GLY A 33 -11.99 -2.83 1.23
C GLY A 33 -11.02 -1.66 1.45
N ILE A 34 -9.79 -1.78 0.96
CA ILE A 34 -8.73 -0.76 1.10
C ILE A 34 -8.26 -0.29 -0.28
N SER A 35 -7.83 0.96 -0.38
CA SER A 35 -7.39 1.58 -1.63
C SER A 35 -5.87 1.71 -1.76
N SER A 36 -5.11 1.22 -0.79
CA SER A 36 -3.65 1.26 -0.78
C SER A 36 -3.04 0.03 -0.11
N LEU A 37 -1.85 -0.33 -0.58
CA LEU A 37 -1.03 -1.42 -0.05
C LEU A 37 0.40 -0.93 0.15
N LEU A 38 1.04 -1.40 1.21
CA LEU A 38 2.48 -1.25 1.39
C LEU A 38 3.22 -2.39 0.68
N VAL A 39 4.22 -2.04 -0.13
CA VAL A 39 5.09 -2.99 -0.83
C VAL A 39 6.38 -3.14 -0.04
N TYR A 40 6.70 -4.37 0.35
CA TYR A 40 7.90 -4.71 1.09
C TYR A 40 8.82 -5.60 0.25
N GLY A 41 10.12 -5.31 0.29
CA GLY A 41 11.16 -6.24 -0.16
C GLY A 41 12.09 -6.62 0.99
N ASP A 42 13.24 -7.17 0.66
CA ASP A 42 14.20 -7.69 1.65
C ASP A 42 14.71 -6.62 2.62
N ALA A 43 14.84 -5.38 2.15
CA ALA A 43 15.33 -4.25 2.96
C ALA A 43 14.23 -3.57 3.79
N GLY A 44 12.97 -4.00 3.69
CA GLY A 44 11.84 -3.41 4.40
C GLY A 44 10.82 -2.76 3.47
N LEU A 45 10.23 -1.64 3.91
CA LEU A 45 9.21 -0.92 3.15
C LEU A 45 9.86 -0.23 1.94
N MET A 46 9.41 -0.54 0.73
CA MET A 46 9.96 0.02 -0.50
C MET A 46 9.02 1.02 -1.18
N ALA A 47 7.72 0.75 -1.16
CA ALA A 47 6.76 1.59 -1.87
C ALA A 47 5.36 1.51 -1.26
N ILE A 48 4.52 2.45 -1.70
CA ILE A 48 3.08 2.41 -1.52
C ILE A 48 2.46 2.35 -2.91
N ILE A 49 1.54 1.42 -3.12
CA ILE A 49 0.73 1.36 -4.34
C ILE A 49 -0.73 1.61 -4.00
N THR A 50 -1.39 2.47 -4.78
CA THR A 50 -2.80 2.79 -4.63
C THR A 50 -3.62 2.22 -5.79
N GLU A 51 -4.92 2.09 -5.56
CA GLU A 51 -5.87 1.71 -6.63
C GLU A 51 -5.78 2.65 -7.83
N ARG A 52 -5.51 3.95 -7.60
CA ARG A 52 -5.33 4.93 -8.66
C ARG A 52 -4.11 4.63 -9.53
N ASP A 53 -3.00 4.20 -8.93
CA ASP A 53 -1.77 3.84 -9.66
C ASP A 53 -2.03 2.65 -10.57
N ILE A 54 -2.79 1.67 -10.09
CA ILE A 54 -3.19 0.48 -10.86
C ILE A 54 -4.06 0.87 -12.06
N ILE A 55 -5.00 1.79 -11.88
CA ILE A 55 -5.93 2.21 -12.95
C ILE A 55 -5.24 3.06 -14.02
N HIS A 56 -4.35 3.97 -13.62
CA HIS A 56 -3.76 4.96 -14.53
C HIS A 56 -2.35 4.60 -15.00
N GLY A 57 -1.83 3.42 -14.60
CA GLY A 57 -0.43 3.04 -14.87
C GLY A 57 0.57 4.01 -14.22
N GLY A 58 0.19 4.60 -13.08
CA GLY A 58 0.95 5.65 -12.41
C GLY A 58 2.35 5.16 -12.05
N SER A 59 3.35 5.99 -12.34
CA SER A 59 4.74 5.80 -11.94
C SER A 59 4.81 5.48 -10.45
N VAL A 60 5.16 4.23 -10.13
CA VAL A 60 5.31 3.73 -8.76
C VAL A 60 6.21 4.70 -8.01
N LEU A 61 5.66 5.39 -7.01
CA LEU A 61 6.44 6.24 -6.12
C LEU A 61 7.28 5.32 -5.23
N MET A 62 8.48 5.00 -5.70
CA MET A 62 9.50 4.35 -4.89
C MET A 62 9.96 5.39 -3.86
N GLY A 63 9.75 5.08 -2.58
CA GLY A 63 10.33 5.88 -1.51
C GLY A 63 11.85 5.69 -1.47
N PRO A 64 12.61 6.64 -0.88
CA PRO A 64 13.99 6.37 -0.50
C PRO A 64 14.09 5.23 0.53
#